data_AF-A0A523Q272-F1
#
_entry.id   AF-A0A523Q272-F1
#
_cell.length_a   1.000
_cell.length_b   1.000
_cell.length_c   1.000
_cell.angle_alpha   90.00
_cell.angle_beta   90.00
_cell.angle_gamma   90.00
#
_symmetry.space_group_name_H-M   'P 1'
#
loop_
_entity.id
_entity.type
_entity.pdbx_description
1 polymer ?
#
loop_
_entity_poly.entity_id
_entity_poly.type
_entity_poly.pdbx_seq_one_letter_code
_entity_poly.pdbx_strand_id
1 'polypeptide(L)'
;MAHVNDCKSVELRTIYDHRGSISFVESGVDFEFPVKRAYWTYDVPSRASRAGHSHRRLRQLYVAISGSFDVHLDDGEHQRIVSLRHPNFRG
;
A
#
# COMPACT_ATOMS: atom_id res chain seq x y z
N MET A 1 -13.57 16.42 -1.95
CA MET A 1 -13.57 14.94 -2.02
C MET A 1 -12.11 14.49 -2.03
N ALA A 2 -11.81 13.21 -1.78
CA ALA A 2 -10.43 12.74 -1.96
C ALA A 2 -10.17 12.58 -3.47
N HIS A 3 -9.04 13.10 -3.95
CA HIS A 3 -8.66 13.03 -5.36
C HIS A 3 -7.57 11.98 -5.56
N VAL A 4 -7.49 11.40 -6.77
CA VAL A 4 -6.43 10.44 -7.13
C VAL A 4 -5.03 11.04 -6.93
N ASN A 5 -4.89 12.35 -7.11
CA ASN A 5 -3.63 13.06 -6.93
C ASN A 5 -3.22 13.26 -5.45
N ASP A 6 -4.13 13.03 -4.50
CA ASP A 6 -3.80 13.06 -3.07
C ASP A 6 -3.05 11.80 -2.60
N CYS A 7 -3.05 10.73 -3.41
CA CYS A 7 -2.33 9.51 -3.12
C CYS A 7 -0.82 9.69 -3.28
N LYS A 8 -0.05 9.32 -2.25
CA LYS A 8 1.41 9.45 -2.20
C LYS A 8 2.07 8.08 -2.10
N SER A 9 3.19 7.91 -2.78
CA SER A 9 4.10 6.80 -2.52
C SER A 9 4.86 7.05 -1.22
N VAL A 10 5.00 6.00 -0.41
CA VAL A 10 5.78 6.01 0.82
C VAL A 10 6.91 5.03 0.66
N GLU A 11 8.15 5.50 0.85
CA GLU A 11 9.30 4.61 0.93
C GLU A 11 9.36 4.00 2.33
N LEU A 12 9.47 2.68 2.40
CA LEU A 12 9.50 1.98 3.68
C LEU A 12 10.87 2.13 4.32
N ARG A 13 10.89 2.59 5.58
CA ARG A 13 12.08 2.52 6.40
C ARG A 13 12.39 1.05 6.68
N THR A 14 13.61 0.65 6.32
CA THR A 14 14.09 -0.73 6.49
C THR A 14 15.42 -0.73 7.21
N ILE A 15 15.52 -1.54 8.25
CA ILE A 15 16.78 -1.86 8.93
C ILE A 15 17.29 -3.19 8.37
N TYR A 16 18.59 -3.24 8.06
CA TYR A 16 19.26 -4.41 7.51
C TYR A 16 20.35 -4.88 8.48
N ASP A 17 20.40 -6.19 8.74
CA ASP A 17 21.49 -6.82 9.46
C ASP A 17 21.79 -8.24 8.92
N HIS A 18 22.73 -8.95 9.55
CA HIS A 18 23.14 -10.30 9.15
C HIS A 18 22.03 -11.36 9.24
N ARG A 19 20.91 -11.07 9.91
CA ARG A 19 19.74 -11.94 10.06
C ARG A 19 18.65 -11.62 9.04
N GLY A 20 18.81 -10.55 8.26
CA GLY A 20 17.89 -10.14 7.20
C GLY A 20 17.45 -8.68 7.30
N SER A 21 16.23 -8.42 6.85
CA SER A 21 15.67 -7.07 6.73
C SER A 21 14.36 -6.95 7.49
N ILE A 22 14.17 -5.82 8.19
CA ILE A 22 12.91 -5.47 8.84
C ILE A 22 12.44 -4.11 8.34
N SER A 23 11.28 -4.10 7.68
CA SER A 23 10.59 -2.87 7.26
C SER A 23 9.45 -2.56 8.23
N PHE A 24 9.29 -1.29 8.58
CA PHE A 24 8.27 -0.85 9.52
C PHE A 24 7.71 0.52 9.14
N VAL A 25 6.54 0.83 9.68
CA VAL A 25 5.85 2.11 9.49
C VAL A 25 5.22 2.57 10.79
N GLU A 26 5.25 3.87 11.03
CA GLU A 26 4.81 4.52 12.27
C GLU A 26 3.82 5.65 11.93
N SER A 27 2.66 5.61 12.58
CA SER A 27 1.66 6.67 12.49
C SER A 27 2.21 7.97 13.09
N GLY A 28 2.00 9.08 12.39
CA GLY A 28 2.54 10.39 12.77
C GLY A 28 4.00 10.62 12.34
N VAL A 29 4.67 9.60 11.80
CA VAL A 29 6.03 9.71 11.24
C VAL A 29 6.00 9.49 9.74
N ASP A 30 5.56 8.31 9.29
CA ASP A 30 5.53 7.96 7.86
C ASP A 30 4.21 8.37 7.18
N PHE A 31 3.14 8.55 7.97
CA PHE A 31 1.83 9.01 7.49
C PHE A 31 0.99 9.66 8.59
N GLU A 32 0.14 10.61 8.20
CA GLU A 32 -0.57 11.52 9.13
C GLU A 32 -2.00 11.04 9.48
N PHE A 33 -2.17 9.77 9.86
CA PHE A 33 -3.44 9.27 10.38
C PHE A 33 -3.26 8.11 11.37
N PRO A 34 -4.12 7.98 12.40
CA PRO A 34 -4.02 6.89 13.36
C PRO A 34 -4.34 5.53 12.71
N VAL A 35 -3.51 4.52 12.99
CA VAL A 35 -3.80 3.14 12.60
C VAL A 35 -4.82 2.53 13.56
N LYS A 36 -6.03 2.26 13.06
CA LYS A 36 -7.07 1.59 13.84
C LYS A 36 -7.09 0.08 13.65
N ARG A 37 -6.54 -0.41 12.54
CA ARG A 37 -6.50 -1.83 12.17
C ARG A 37 -5.42 -2.07 11.12
N ALA A 38 -4.73 -3.21 11.24
CA ALA A 38 -3.91 -3.80 10.19
C ALA A 38 -4.54 -5.13 9.75
N TYR A 39 -4.40 -5.48 8.48
CA TYR A 39 -4.85 -6.75 7.93
C TYR A 39 -4.03 -7.09 6.69
N TRP A 40 -4.00 -8.38 6.36
CA TRP A 40 -3.23 -8.91 5.25
C TRP A 40 -4.14 -9.65 4.30
N THR A 41 -3.91 -9.42 3.01
CA THR A 41 -4.53 -10.20 1.96
C THR A 41 -3.44 -11.05 1.33
N TYR A 42 -3.64 -12.37 1.33
CA TYR A 42 -2.72 -13.35 0.79
C TYR A 42 -3.48 -14.38 -0.05
N ASP A 43 -2.75 -15.18 -0.83
CA ASP A 43 -3.28 -16.21 -1.74
C ASP A 43 -4.39 -15.73 -2.68
N VAL A 44 -4.25 -14.51 -3.20
CA VAL A 44 -5.15 -13.97 -4.23
C VAL A 44 -4.74 -14.55 -5.59
N PRO A 45 -5.61 -15.30 -6.28
CA PRO A 45 -5.29 -15.85 -7.60
C PRO A 45 -4.94 -14.74 -8.61
N SER A 46 -4.02 -15.00 -9.54
CA SER A 46 -3.48 -13.99 -10.48
C SER A 46 -4.50 -13.33 -11.42
N ARG A 47 -5.73 -13.84 -11.49
CA ARG A 47 -6.86 -13.27 -12.26
C ARG A 47 -8.01 -12.79 -11.38
N ALA A 48 -7.86 -12.84 -10.07
CA ALA A 48 -8.86 -12.34 -9.14
C ALA A 48 -8.61 -10.85 -8.87
N SER A 49 -9.64 -10.04 -9.05
CA SER A 49 -9.66 -8.67 -8.55
C SER A 49 -10.27 -8.66 -7.15
N ARG A 50 -9.73 -7.80 -6.27
CA ARG A 50 -10.43 -7.36 -5.07
C ARG A 50 -10.76 -5.89 -5.25
N ALA A 51 -11.99 -5.64 -5.71
CA ALA A 51 -12.52 -4.31 -6.00
C ALA A 51 -13.96 -4.18 -5.45
N GLY A 52 -14.60 -3.03 -5.66
CA GLY A 52 -16.02 -2.82 -5.33
C GLY A 52 -16.31 -2.12 -4.00
N HIS A 53 -15.30 -1.56 -3.34
CA HIS A 53 -15.48 -0.84 -2.09
C HIS A 53 -14.88 0.57 -2.18
N SER A 54 -15.72 1.58 -2.33
CA SER A 54 -15.35 2.98 -2.07
C SER A 54 -15.55 3.27 -0.59
N HIS A 55 -14.48 3.59 0.12
CA HIS A 55 -14.55 3.93 1.53
C HIS A 55 -14.62 5.44 1.72
N ARG A 56 -15.78 5.96 2.11
CA ARG A 56 -16.05 7.42 2.22
C ARG A 56 -15.18 8.17 3.23
N ARG A 57 -14.56 7.49 4.21
CA ARG A 57 -13.74 8.11 5.29
C ARG A 57 -12.45 7.35 5.63
N LEU A 58 -12.15 6.26 4.93
CA LEU A 58 -11.00 5.42 5.28
C LEU A 58 -9.74 5.99 4.64
N ARG A 59 -8.67 6.13 5.44
CA ARG A 59 -7.31 6.33 4.95
C ARG A 59 -6.55 5.03 5.10
N GLN A 60 -5.83 4.61 4.06
CA GLN A 60 -5.13 3.33 4.00
C GLN A 60 -3.71 3.54 3.52
N LEU A 61 -2.81 2.71 4.04
CA LEU A 61 -1.47 2.50 3.50
C LEU A 61 -1.42 1.07 2.97
N TYR A 62 -1.05 0.90 1.70
CA TYR A 62 -0.85 -0.40 1.08
C TYR A 62 0.63 -0.75 1.06
N VAL A 63 0.96 -1.98 1.49
CA VAL A 63 2.31 -2.51 1.46
C VAL A 63 2.29 -3.86 0.76
N ALA A 64 3.07 -3.99 -0.32
CA ALA A 64 3.32 -5.27 -0.97
C ALA A 64 4.37 -6.04 -0.16
N ILE A 65 3.94 -6.87 0.79
CA ILE A 65 4.84 -7.66 1.65
C ILE A 65 5.53 -8.78 0.87
N SER A 66 4.92 -9.27 -0.20
CA SER A 66 5.53 -10.24 -1.12
C SER A 66 4.88 -10.10 -2.49
N GLY A 67 5.66 -10.36 -3.54
CA GLY A 67 5.21 -10.24 -4.93
C GLY A 67 4.92 -8.80 -5.36
N SER A 68 3.93 -8.64 -6.23
CA SER A 68 3.50 -7.35 -6.76
C SER A 68 2.03 -7.36 -7.11
N PHE A 69 1.38 -6.19 -7.03
CA PHE A 69 0.01 -5.99 -7.47
C PHE A 69 -0.20 -4.54 -7.92
N ASP A 70 -1.21 -4.34 -8.75
CA ASP A 70 -1.62 -3.01 -9.20
C ASP A 70 -2.75 -2.48 -8.33
N VAL A 71 -2.62 -1.23 -7.90
CA VAL A 71 -3.68 -0.48 -7.23
C VAL A 71 -4.32 0.45 -8.25
N HIS A 72 -5.58 0.20 -8.56
CA HIS A 72 -6.40 1.07 -9.40
C HIS A 72 -7.06 2.12 -8.50
N LEU A 73 -6.69 3.38 -8.70
CA LEU A 73 -7.25 4.54 -8.02
C LEU A 73 -8.25 5.23 -8.95
N ASP A 74 -9.42 5.59 -8.42
CA ASP A 74 -10.51 6.22 -9.16
C ASP A 74 -11.24 7.19 -8.21
N ASP A 75 -11.30 8.48 -8.58
CA ASP A 75 -12.05 9.51 -7.84
C ASP A 75 -13.36 9.95 -8.54
N GLY A 76 -13.74 9.26 -9.61
CA GLY A 76 -14.92 9.54 -10.44
C GLY A 76 -14.65 10.48 -11.62
N GLU A 77 -13.53 11.22 -11.61
CA GLU A 77 -13.12 12.11 -12.70
C GLU A 77 -11.80 11.66 -13.34
N HIS A 78 -10.87 11.17 -12.51
CA HIS A 78 -9.55 10.72 -12.89
C HIS A 78 -9.31 9.29 -12.43
N GLN A 79 -8.50 8.58 -13.21
CA GLN A 79 -8.04 7.23 -12.89
C GLN A 79 -6.52 7.16 -12.95
N ARG A 80 -5.93 6.39 -12.04
CA ARG A 80 -4.49 6.13 -12.00
C ARG A 80 -4.21 4.71 -11.53
N ILE A 81 -3.24 4.07 -12.15
CA ILE A 81 -2.74 2.77 -11.71
C ILE A 81 -1.39 2.99 -11.03
N VAL A 82 -1.21 2.39 -9.86
CA VAL A 82 0.06 2.36 -9.13
C VAL A 82 0.47 0.92 -8.91
N SER A 83 1.55 0.50 -9.56
CA SER A 83 2.15 -0.82 -9.33
C SER A 83 2.95 -0.83 -8.04
N LEU A 84 2.52 -1.64 -7.07
CA LEU A 84 3.26 -1.89 -5.84
C LEU A 84 4.02 -3.21 -5.98
N ARG A 85 5.27 -3.19 -5.55
CA ARG A 85 6.17 -4.34 -5.59
C ARG A 85 6.81 -4.51 -4.22
N HIS A 86 7.24 -5.73 -3.94
CA HIS A 86 8.00 -6.05 -2.74
C HIS A 86 9.10 -4.99 -2.48
N PRO A 87 9.19 -4.43 -1.26
CA PRO A 87 10.22 -3.46 -0.93
C PRO A 87 11.60 -4.10 -1.13
N ASN A 88 12.31 -3.62 -2.15
CA ASN A 88 13.72 -3.87 -2.41
C ASN A 88 14.17 -5.34 -2.26
N PHE A 89 13.83 -6.18 -3.23
CA PHE A 89 14.74 -7.27 -3.60
C PHE A 89 15.64 -6.76 -4.72
N ARG A 90 16.80 -6.19 -4.36
CA ARG A 90 17.91 -6.02 -5.30
C ARG A 90 18.67 -7.34 -5.31
N GLY A 91 18.26 -8.25 -6.20
CA GLY A 91 19.12 -9.33 -6.67
C GLY A 91 20.09 -8.80 -7.72
#